data_AF-A0A1X7T311-F1
#
_entry.id   AF-A0A1X7T311-F1
#
_cell.length_a   1.000
_cell.length_b   1.000
_cell.length_c   1.000
_cell.angle_alpha   90.00
_cell.angle_beta   90.00
_cell.angle_gamma   90.00
#
_symmetry.space_group_name_H-M   'P 1'
#
loop_
_entity.id
_entity.type
_entity.pdbx_description
1 polymer ?
#
loop_
_entity_poly.entity_id
_entity_poly.type
_entity_poly.pdbx_seq_one_letter_code
_entity_poly.pdbx_strand_id
1 'polypeptide(L)'
;MEGNFTFTGEFSGPAVAAVLTVEMILALIANGVVLSVTIYQRKSWKQSSTIFFTSLILAHLVLNLLYLPFTIIALAAGEWIFGSTDEEKRGTCTFAAWMNWSVLF
;
A
#
# COMPACT_ATOMS: atom_id res chain seq x y z
N MET A 1 23.52 11.48 24.72
CA MET A 1 22.96 12.47 23.78
C MET A 1 21.53 12.06 23.53
N GLU A 2 20.58 12.77 24.15
CA GLU A 2 19.15 12.62 23.84
C GLU A 2 18.94 13.23 22.45
N GLY A 3 18.67 12.38 21.45
CA GLY A 3 18.37 12.86 20.11
C GLY A 3 17.06 13.63 20.16
N ASN A 4 17.10 14.94 19.90
CA ASN A 4 15.91 15.71 19.58
C ASN A 4 15.38 15.23 18.23
N PHE A 5 14.48 14.24 18.24
CA PHE A 5 13.74 13.76 17.08
C PHE A 5 12.54 14.67 16.74
N THR A 6 12.62 15.95 17.10
CA THR A 6 11.59 16.92 16.73
C THR A 6 11.81 17.28 15.27
N PHE A 7 11.12 16.55 14.39
CA PHE A 7 11.01 16.88 12.98
C PHE A 7 10.43 18.30 12.85
N THR A 8 11.24 19.25 12.41
CA THR A 8 10.89 20.69 12.29
C THR A 8 10.20 21.03 10.98
N GLY A 9 9.91 20.04 10.13
CA GLY A 9 9.10 20.24 8.93
C GLY A 9 7.62 20.19 9.27
N GLU A 10 6.83 21.13 8.74
CA GLU A 10 5.38 20.97 8.65
C GLU A 10 5.08 19.72 7.80
N PHE A 11 4.95 18.57 8.45
CA PHE A 11 4.52 17.35 7.79
C PHE A 11 3.02 17.45 7.54
N SER A 12 2.65 18.00 6.39
CA SER A 12 1.24 18.09 6.00
C SER A 12 0.74 16.69 5.60
N GLY A 13 0.16 15.95 6.56
CA GLY A 13 -0.51 14.67 6.32
C GLY A 13 -1.41 14.67 5.07
N PRO A 14 -2.22 15.72 4.83
CA PRO A 14 -3.01 15.86 3.60
C PRO A 14 -2.18 15.94 2.31
N ALA A 15 -1.01 16.59 2.33
CA ALA A 15 -0.13 16.66 1.16
C ALA A 15 0.46 15.29 0.83
N VAL A 16 0.86 14.53 1.85
CA VAL A 16 1.37 13.16 1.71
C VAL A 16 0.26 12.24 1.20
N ALA A 17 -0.95 12.37 1.73
CA ALA A 17 -2.13 11.64 1.25
C ALA A 17 -2.41 11.91 -0.24
N ALA A 18 -2.26 13.16 -0.69
CA ALA A 18 -2.42 13.53 -2.10
C ALA A 18 -1.34 12.87 -2.99
N VAL A 19 -0.07 12.91 -2.58
CA VAL A 19 1.02 12.25 -3.31
C VAL A 19 0.82 10.75 -3.39
N LEU A 20 0.47 10.10 -2.27
CA LEU A 20 0.18 8.66 -2.21
C LEU A 20 -1.02 8.27 -3.07
N THR A 21 -2.03 9.15 -3.20
CA THR A 21 -3.17 8.91 -4.10
C THR A 21 -2.74 8.90 -5.57
N VAL A 22 -1.87 9.83 -5.97
CA VAL A 22 -1.31 9.86 -7.34
C VAL A 22 -0.47 8.61 -7.59
N GLU A 23 0.39 8.24 -6.64
CA GLU A 23 1.19 7.02 -6.71
C GLU A 23 0.31 5.77 -6.83
N MET A 24 -0.76 5.68 -6.04
CA MET A 24 -1.70 4.56 -6.09
C MET A 24 -2.33 4.39 -7.48
N ILE A 25 -2.77 5.49 -8.10
CA ILE A 25 -3.37 5.45 -9.44
C ILE A 25 -2.34 5.00 -10.48
N LEU A 26 -1.13 5.56 -10.45
CA LEU A 26 -0.07 5.19 -11.39
C LEU A 26 0.35 3.72 -11.23
N ALA A 27 0.48 3.26 -9.99
CA ALA A 27 0.82 1.89 -9.67
C ALA A 27 -0.27 0.92 -10.13
N LEU A 28 -1.56 1.24 -9.93
CA LEU A 28 -2.67 0.42 -10.41
C LEU A 28 -2.68 0.30 -11.93
N ILE A 29 -2.45 1.39 -12.66
CA ILE A 29 -2.40 1.39 -14.12
C ILE A 29 -1.22 0.55 -14.61
N ALA A 30 0.00 0.83 -14.12
CA ALA A 30 1.20 0.15 -14.57
C ALA A 30 1.14 -1.36 -14.28
N ASN A 31 0.85 -1.74 -13.03
CA ASN A 31 0.78 -3.14 -12.62
C ASN A 31 -0.42 -3.86 -13.25
N GLY A 32 -1.57 -3.19 -13.39
CA GLY A 32 -2.77 -3.76 -14.00
C GLY A 32 -2.60 -4.03 -15.50
N VAL A 33 -1.94 -3.14 -16.24
CA VAL A 33 -1.65 -3.35 -17.66
C VAL A 33 -0.66 -4.52 -17.84
N VAL A 34 0.44 -4.54 -17.09
CA VAL A 34 1.43 -5.62 -17.20
C VAL A 34 0.79 -6.97 -16.85
N LEU A 35 0.03 -7.04 -15.76
CA LEU A 35 -0.67 -8.27 -15.38
C LEU A 35 -1.64 -8.73 -16.47
N SER A 36 -2.43 -7.80 -17.03
CA SER A 36 -3.39 -8.11 -18.10
C SER A 36 -2.69 -8.68 -19.33
N VAL A 37 -1.57 -8.10 -19.75
CA VAL A 37 -0.75 -8.61 -20.86
C VAL A 37 -0.18 -9.99 -20.53
N THR A 38 0.35 -10.20 -19.32
CA THR A 38 0.93 -11.48 -18.93
C THR A 38 -0.12 -12.61 -18.87
N ILE A 39 -1.34 -12.31 -18.40
CA ILE A 39 -2.46 -13.26 -18.41
C ILE A 39 -2.91 -13.56 -19.85
N TYR A 40 -2.99 -12.53 -20.70
CA TYR A 40 -3.39 -12.68 -22.10
C TYR A 40 -2.39 -13.53 -22.90
N GLN A 41 -1.10 -13.33 -22.67
CA GLN A 41 -0.01 -14.05 -23.36
C GLN A 41 0.26 -15.45 -22.78
N ARG A 42 -0.72 -16.15 -22.17
CA ARG A 42 -0.71 -17.49 -21.49
C ARG A 42 0.54 -18.40 -21.64
N LYS A 43 1.18 -18.44 -22.80
CA LYS A 43 2.52 -18.99 -23.06
C LYS A 43 3.61 -18.51 -22.07
N SER A 44 3.50 -17.30 -21.51
CA SER A 44 4.48 -16.72 -20.57
C SER A 44 4.58 -17.48 -19.24
N TRP A 45 3.55 -18.22 -18.84
CA TRP A 45 3.50 -18.94 -17.55
C TRP A 45 4.46 -20.13 -17.46
N LYS A 46 5.15 -20.48 -18.55
CA LYS A 46 6.16 -21.55 -18.54
C LYS A 46 7.55 -21.08 -18.07
N GLN A 47 7.80 -19.79 -17.99
CA GLN A 47 9.06 -19.26 -17.48
C GLN A 47 8.96 -18.92 -15.99
N SER A 48 9.86 -19.48 -15.18
CA SER A 48 9.95 -19.20 -13.74
C SER A 48 10.11 -17.71 -13.44
N SER A 49 10.80 -16.96 -14.30
CA SER A 49 10.93 -15.50 -14.19
C SER A 49 9.59 -14.79 -14.31
N THR A 50 8.73 -15.20 -15.25
CA THR A 50 7.39 -14.61 -15.40
C THR A 50 6.54 -14.88 -14.18
N ILE A 51 6.59 -16.10 -13.63
CA ILE A 51 5.84 -16.46 -12.41
C ILE A 51 6.25 -15.54 -11.25
N PHE A 52 7.56 -15.35 -11.04
CA PHE A 52 8.07 -14.46 -10.01
C PHE A 52 7.59 -13.01 -10.21
N PHE A 53 7.70 -12.47 -11.42
CA PHE A 53 7.22 -11.12 -11.73
C PHE A 53 5.71 -10.98 -11.53
N THR A 54 4.92 -11.98 -11.92
CA THR A 54 3.46 -11.94 -11.69
C THR A 54 3.10 -11.98 -10.21
N SER A 55 3.82 -12.74 -9.40
CA SER A 55 3.62 -12.76 -7.94
C SER A 55 3.97 -11.42 -7.31
N LEU A 56 5.06 -10.78 -7.75
CA LEU A 56 5.45 -9.44 -7.29
C LEU A 56 4.40 -8.38 -7.69
N ILE A 57 3.91 -8.42 -8.93
CA ILE A 57 2.86 -7.52 -9.41
C ILE A 57 1.57 -7.73 -8.61
N LEU A 58 1.20 -8.98 -8.32
CA LEU A 58 0.02 -9.29 -7.52
C LEU A 58 0.17 -8.76 -6.09
N ALA A 59 1.33 -8.94 -5.46
CA ALA A 59 1.67 -8.36 -4.16
C ALA A 59 1.53 -6.83 -4.15
N HIS A 60 2.06 -6.14 -5.17
CA HIS A 60 1.91 -4.69 -5.31
C HIS A 60 0.45 -4.26 -5.47
N LEU A 61 -0.37 -5.02 -6.21
CA LEU A 61 -1.81 -4.74 -6.35
C LEU A 61 -2.55 -4.94 -5.02
N VAL A 62 -2.21 -5.97 -4.25
CA VAL A 62 -2.77 -6.21 -2.91
C VAL A 62 -2.45 -5.04 -1.97
N LEU A 63 -1.19 -4.58 -1.93
CA LEU A 63 -0.82 -3.38 -1.15
C LEU A 63 -1.58 -2.14 -1.60
N ASN A 64 -1.65 -1.91 -2.92
CA ASN A 64 -2.31 -0.73 -3.47
C ASN A 64 -3.81 -0.69 -3.17
N LEU A 65 -4.49 -1.84 -3.12
CA LEU A 65 -5.93 -1.91 -2.90
C LEU A 65 -6.31 -2.07 -1.44
N LEU A 66 -5.53 -2.82 -0.66
CA LEU A 66 -5.92 -3.21 0.71
C LEU A 66 -5.17 -2.45 1.80
N TYR A 67 -4.07 -1.76 1.50
CA TYR A 67 -3.30 -1.02 2.49
C TYR A 67 -3.31 0.49 2.23
N LEU A 68 -2.93 0.92 1.03
CA LEU A 68 -2.79 2.35 0.72
C LEU A 68 -4.05 3.20 0.98
N PRO A 69 -5.28 2.76 0.67
CA PRO A 69 -6.48 3.56 0.94
C PRO A 69 -6.68 3.85 2.43
N PHE A 70 -6.41 2.87 3.29
CA PHE A 70 -6.52 3.05 4.74
C PHE A 70 -5.50 4.05 5.25
N THR A 71 -4.26 3.97 4.77
CA THR A 71 -3.19 4.91 5.12
C THR A 71 -3.49 6.32 4.61
N ILE A 72 -3.96 6.48 3.37
CA ILE A 72 -4.34 7.78 2.80
C ILE A 72 -5.45 8.43 3.62
N ILE A 73 -6.49 7.68 3.96
CA ILE A 73 -7.61 8.19 4.77
C ILE A 73 -7.13 8.56 6.18
N ALA A 74 -6.29 7.73 6.81
CA ALA A 74 -5.74 8.03 8.14
C ALA A 74 -4.84 9.28 8.13
N LEU A 75 -4.02 9.45 7.09
CA LEU A 75 -3.17 10.64 6.91
C LEU A 75 -3.99 11.90 6.66
N ALA A 76 -5.09 11.80 5.90
CA ALA A 76 -6.00 12.91 5.64
C ALA A 76 -6.83 13.28 6.88
N ALA A 77 -7.25 12.29 7.66
CA ALA A 77 -7.99 12.48 8.92
C ALA A 77 -7.08 12.91 10.08
N GLY A 78 -5.78 12.65 10.00
CA GLY A 78 -4.81 12.86 11.08
C GLY A 78 -4.87 11.80 12.18
N GLU A 79 -5.77 10.83 12.07
CA GLU A 79 -5.95 9.73 13.02
C GLU A 79 -6.49 8.47 12.32
N TRP A 80 -6.39 7.33 13.01
CA TRP A 80 -6.96 6.07 12.53
C TRP A 80 -8.46 5.99 12.87
N ILE A 81 -9.30 6.16 11.85
CA ILE A 81 -10.76 6.25 12.01
C ILE A 81 -11.51 4.92 11.78
N PHE A 82 -10.82 3.84 11.44
CA PHE A 82 -11.45 2.57 11.10
C PHE A 82 -11.77 1.74 12.33
N GLY A 83 -13.03 1.73 12.76
CA GLY A 83 -13.50 1.01 13.95
C GLY A 83 -14.35 1.92 14.83
N SER A 84 -15.34 1.36 15.51
CA SER A 84 -16.27 2.13 16.35
C SER A 84 -15.76 2.29 17.79
N THR A 85 -14.95 1.34 18.26
CA THR A 85 -14.31 1.36 19.59
C THR A 85 -12.78 1.42 19.48
N ASP A 86 -12.11 1.80 20.56
CA ASP A 86 -10.64 1.87 20.60
C ASP A 86 -9.98 0.50 20.34
N GLU A 87 -10.60 -0.58 20.83
CA GLU A 87 -10.13 -1.95 20.59
C GLU A 87 -10.29 -2.34 19.11
N GLU A 88 -11.40 -1.98 18.47
CA GLU A 88 -11.58 -2.20 17.04
C GLU A 88 -10.60 -1.37 16.20
N LYS A 89 -10.40 -0.10 16.55
CA LYS A 89 -9.43 0.78 15.88
C LYS A 89 -8.01 0.23 16.00
N ARG A 90 -7.62 -0.24 17.18
CA ARG A 90 -6.31 -0.88 17.38
C ARG A 90 -6.19 -2.18 16.58
N GLY A 91 -7.26 -2.97 16.54
CA GLY A 91 -7.33 -4.22 15.78
C GLY A 91 -7.15 -4.00 14.28
N THR A 92 -7.91 -3.08 13.68
CA THR A 92 -7.83 -2.78 12.24
C THR A 92 -6.50 -2.14 11.87
N CYS A 93 -5.95 -1.26 12.71
CA CYS A 93 -4.62 -0.67 12.52
C CYS A 93 -3.52 -1.74 12.54
N THR A 94 -3.58 -2.66 13.51
CA THR A 94 -2.62 -3.77 13.62
C THR A 94 -2.73 -4.71 12.43
N PHE A 95 -3.95 -5.01 11.98
CA PHE A 95 -4.17 -5.83 10.79
C PHE A 95 -3.60 -5.18 9.52
N ALA A 96 -3.82 -3.88 9.33
CA ALA A 96 -3.25 -3.14 8.21
C ALA A 96 -1.71 -3.13 8.25
N ALA A 97 -1.11 -2.98 9.44
CA ALA A 97 0.34 -3.06 9.62
C ALA A 97 0.89 -4.47 9.31
N TRP A 98 0.19 -5.52 9.74
CA TRP A 98 0.53 -6.90 9.42
C TRP A 98 0.45 -7.17 7.90
N MET A 99 -0.61 -6.71 7.24
CA MET A 99 -0.73 -6.80 5.78
C MET A 99 0.45 -6.13 5.06
N ASN A 100 0.84 -4.94 5.49
CA ASN A 100 1.99 -4.25 4.91
C ASN A 100 3.29 -5.04 5.13
N TRP A 101 3.49 -5.56 6.34
CA TRP A 101 4.66 -6.39 6.68
C TRP A 101 4.74 -7.65 5.81
N SER A 102 3.64 -8.40 5.68
CA SER A 102 3.58 -9.65 4.92
C SER A 102 3.74 -9.51 3.41
N VAL A 103 3.63 -8.29 2.87
CA VAL A 103 3.88 -8.04 1.45
C VAL A 103 5.30 -7.53 1.22
N LEU A 104 5.89 -6.84 2.18
CA LEU A 104 7.28 -6.35 2.11
C LEU A 104 8.33 -7.44 2.39
N PHE A 105 7.98 -8.51 3.11
CA PHE A 105 8.85 -9.61 3.52
C PHE A 105 8.23 -10.97 3.25
#